data_AF-A0A2M8KCQ1-F1
#
_entry.id   AF-A0A2M8KCQ1-F1
#
_cell.length_a   1.000
_cell.length_b   1.000
_cell.length_c   1.000
_cell.angle_alpha   90.00
_cell.angle_beta   90.00
_cell.angle_gamma   90.00
#
_symmetry.space_group_name_H-M   'P 1'
#
loop_
_entity.id
_entity.type
_entity.pdbx_description
1 polymer ?
#
loop_
_entity_poly.entity_id
_entity_poly.type
_entity_poly.pdbx_seq_one_letter_code
_entity_poly.pdbx_strand_id
1 'polypeptide(L)'
;MKLHFYGGAGEVTGVKYLLQAKISPKKSVNILIDCGILQGGRKDMEENYKPFPFDPKKVDYLFVTHAHIDHIGLIPKLCKDGFRGTIFTTPPTKDLMALVLTDSCQIFENEAQETRGEPLYNRIDLEKSLTLIKTFDYGKKEKLEDEIYFKFNDAGHMLGSAVIELWAEGKKIVFSGDLGNAPTPLLNPPAKITEADYILVESTYGDRLHENRNERKEMLENIIEETHSHKGVLMIPAFAVERTQELLCELNELVENHRIPQLPIFIDSPLAVKATEIYKKYPDYFNKEAGKLIESGHDLFRFSGLKYTEEVEDSKAINRIMPPKIIIAGSGMSVGGRILFHE
;
A
#
# COMPACT_ATOMS: atom_id res chain seq x y z
N MET A 1 -6.27 27.00 -11.30
CA MET A 1 -6.39 25.54 -11.05
C MET A 1 -7.86 25.15 -11.04
N LYS A 2 -8.18 23.96 -11.58
CA LYS A 2 -9.51 23.34 -11.50
C LYS A 2 -9.33 21.88 -11.11
N LEU A 3 -10.02 21.43 -10.05
CA LEU A 3 -9.95 20.06 -9.55
C LEU A 3 -11.26 19.33 -9.84
N HIS A 4 -11.17 18.11 -10.35
CA HIS A 4 -12.30 17.22 -10.58
C HIS A 4 -12.15 15.94 -9.74
N PHE A 5 -13.26 15.48 -9.17
CA PHE A 5 -13.32 14.27 -8.37
C PHE A 5 -13.97 13.17 -9.21
N TYR A 6 -13.21 12.13 -9.54
CA TYR A 6 -13.69 11.00 -10.36
C TYR A 6 -13.72 9.67 -9.59
N GLY A 7 -13.40 9.69 -8.30
CA GLY A 7 -13.54 8.59 -7.35
C GLY A 7 -12.88 8.93 -6.02
N GLY A 8 -13.18 8.18 -4.96
CA GLY A 8 -12.68 8.47 -3.60
C GLY A 8 -13.31 9.71 -2.98
N ALA A 9 -14.55 10.05 -3.34
CA ALA A 9 -15.31 11.17 -2.79
C ALA A 9 -16.72 10.71 -2.40
N GLY A 10 -16.99 10.65 -1.08
CA GLY A 10 -18.19 9.97 -0.55
C GLY A 10 -18.06 8.44 -0.50
N GLU A 11 -16.85 7.92 -0.73
CA GLU A 11 -16.48 6.51 -0.75
C GLU A 11 -15.00 6.37 -0.36
N VAL A 12 -14.57 5.19 0.09
CA VAL A 12 -13.18 4.93 0.53
C VAL A 12 -12.26 4.64 -0.64
N THR A 13 -12.71 3.80 -1.59
CA THR A 13 -11.84 3.25 -2.64
C THR A 13 -11.95 3.99 -3.97
N GLY A 14 -11.11 3.61 -4.94
CA GLY A 14 -11.19 4.12 -6.29
C GLY A 14 -10.70 5.54 -6.43
N VAL A 15 -9.71 5.94 -5.63
CA VAL A 15 -9.20 7.32 -5.58
C VAL A 15 -8.68 7.74 -6.96
N LYS A 16 -9.27 8.83 -7.50
CA LYS A 16 -8.97 9.41 -8.82
C LYS A 16 -9.32 10.90 -8.84
N TYR A 17 -8.31 11.77 -8.72
CA TYR A 17 -8.53 13.23 -8.76
C TYR A 17 -7.79 13.85 -9.94
N LEU A 18 -8.49 14.59 -10.81
CA LEU A 18 -7.86 15.27 -11.96
C LEU A 18 -7.70 16.76 -11.67
N LEU A 19 -6.46 17.21 -11.50
CA LEU A 19 -6.08 18.60 -11.36
C LEU A 19 -5.67 19.18 -12.72
N GLN A 20 -6.36 20.23 -13.15
CA GLN A 20 -6.00 21.01 -14.32
C GLN A 20 -5.33 22.31 -13.87
N ALA A 21 -4.09 22.53 -14.29
CA ALA A 21 -3.31 23.71 -13.97
C ALA A 21 -2.88 24.44 -15.26
N LYS A 22 -2.97 25.76 -15.28
CA LYS A 22 -2.54 26.57 -16.42
C LYS A 22 -1.03 26.79 -16.37
N ILE A 23 -0.35 26.54 -17.50
CA ILE A 23 1.04 26.95 -17.72
C ILE A 23 1.08 28.32 -18.42
N SER A 24 0.10 28.58 -19.30
CA SER A 24 -0.07 29.87 -19.97
C SER A 24 -1.56 30.11 -20.30
N PRO A 25 -1.95 31.29 -20.81
CA PRO A 25 -3.33 31.55 -21.20
C PRO A 25 -3.93 30.55 -22.21
N LYS A 26 -3.09 29.84 -22.98
CA LYS A 26 -3.51 28.88 -24.02
C LYS A 26 -3.10 27.42 -23.73
N LYS A 27 -2.28 27.16 -22.70
CA LYS A 27 -1.77 25.82 -22.38
C LYS A 27 -2.06 25.47 -20.93
N SER A 28 -2.64 24.30 -20.71
CA SER A 28 -2.85 23.71 -19.39
C SER A 28 -2.22 22.32 -19.35
N VAL A 29 -1.88 21.88 -18.15
CA VAL A 29 -1.46 20.52 -17.85
C VAL A 29 -2.57 19.83 -17.06
N ASN A 30 -2.80 18.56 -17.37
CA ASN A 30 -3.74 17.68 -16.68
C ASN A 30 -2.95 16.68 -15.85
N ILE A 31 -3.05 16.81 -14.53
CA ILE A 31 -2.34 16.01 -13.54
C ILE A 31 -3.37 15.13 -12.84
N LEU A 32 -3.26 13.82 -13.00
CA LEU A 32 -4.06 12.85 -12.27
C LEU A 32 -3.35 12.51 -10.95
N ILE A 33 -4.09 12.48 -9.85
CA ILE A 33 -3.63 12.03 -8.53
C ILE A 33 -4.34 10.72 -8.23
N ASP A 34 -3.55 9.66 -8.12
CA ASP A 34 -3.96 8.26 -7.99
C ASP A 34 -4.88 7.76 -9.12
N CYS A 35 -4.90 6.45 -9.30
CA CYS A 35 -5.78 5.77 -10.25
C CYS A 35 -6.15 4.38 -9.71
N GLY A 36 -7.01 4.39 -8.70
CA GLY A 36 -7.39 3.19 -7.96
C GLY A 36 -8.61 2.43 -8.47
N ILE A 37 -8.71 1.15 -8.09
CA ILE A 37 -9.93 0.35 -8.26
C ILE A 37 -10.95 0.66 -7.17
N LEU A 38 -12.22 0.60 -7.53
CA LEU A 38 -13.32 0.51 -6.58
C LEU A 38 -13.40 -0.90 -5.99
N GLN A 39 -13.59 -1.01 -4.68
CA GLN A 39 -13.78 -2.26 -3.94
C GLN A 39 -15.05 -2.13 -3.06
N GLY A 40 -15.65 -3.26 -2.67
CA GLY A 40 -16.85 -3.27 -1.82
C GLY A 40 -17.91 -4.30 -2.24
N GLY A 41 -17.84 -4.75 -3.50
CA GLY A 41 -18.65 -5.86 -3.99
C GLY A 41 -18.66 -5.95 -5.51
N ARG A 42 -19.52 -6.82 -6.04
CA ARG A 42 -19.60 -7.10 -7.48
C ARG A 42 -19.90 -5.86 -8.33
N LYS A 43 -20.79 -4.98 -7.86
CA LYS A 43 -21.14 -3.75 -8.59
C LYS A 43 -19.94 -2.83 -8.74
N ASP A 44 -19.19 -2.62 -7.67
CA ASP A 44 -17.98 -1.78 -7.66
C ASP A 44 -16.92 -2.35 -8.61
N MET A 45 -16.78 -3.68 -8.62
CA MET A 45 -15.90 -4.36 -9.58
C MET A 45 -16.34 -4.18 -11.02
N GLU A 46 -17.65 -4.25 -11.32
CA GLU A 46 -18.18 -4.01 -12.67
C GLU A 46 -17.98 -2.55 -13.12
N GLU A 47 -18.05 -1.57 -12.22
CA GLU A 47 -17.76 -0.16 -12.54
C GLU A 47 -16.31 0.04 -13.01
N ASN A 48 -15.35 -0.71 -12.48
CA ASN A 48 -13.94 -0.61 -12.87
C ASN A 48 -13.71 -0.90 -14.38
N TYR A 49 -14.57 -1.72 -15.00
CA TYR A 49 -14.48 -2.05 -16.44
C TYR A 49 -15.00 -0.95 -17.36
N LYS A 50 -15.74 0.03 -16.84
CA LYS A 50 -16.29 1.10 -17.68
C LYS A 50 -15.19 2.04 -18.20
N PRO A 51 -15.46 2.78 -19.29
CA PRO A 51 -14.57 3.85 -19.73
C PRO A 51 -14.38 4.90 -18.64
N PHE A 52 -13.19 5.50 -18.58
CA PHE A 52 -12.96 6.61 -17.67
C PHE A 52 -13.90 7.79 -17.97
N PRO A 53 -14.35 8.56 -16.96
CA PRO A 53 -15.17 9.75 -17.15
C PRO A 53 -14.38 10.96 -17.70
N PHE A 54 -13.09 10.76 -18.00
CA PHE A 54 -12.19 11.69 -18.65
C PHE A 54 -11.40 10.96 -19.73
N ASP A 55 -10.78 11.70 -20.65
CA ASP A 55 -9.97 11.14 -21.74
C ASP A 55 -8.55 10.83 -21.24
N PRO A 56 -8.14 9.55 -21.12
CA PRO A 56 -6.81 9.18 -20.62
C PRO A 56 -5.66 9.73 -21.47
N LYS A 57 -5.90 9.96 -22.77
CA LYS A 57 -4.88 10.51 -23.69
C LYS A 57 -4.54 11.97 -23.40
N LYS A 58 -5.41 12.68 -22.67
CA LYS A 58 -5.21 14.08 -22.29
C LYS A 58 -4.52 14.26 -20.95
N VAL A 59 -4.30 13.17 -20.20
CA VAL A 59 -3.56 13.23 -18.92
C VAL A 59 -2.07 13.27 -19.23
N ASP A 60 -1.39 14.31 -18.72
CA ASP A 60 0.04 14.54 -18.97
C ASP A 60 0.92 13.85 -17.91
N TYR A 61 0.45 13.86 -16.67
CA TYR A 61 1.16 13.30 -15.51
C TYR A 61 0.20 12.56 -14.60
N LEU A 62 0.66 11.44 -14.04
CA LEU A 62 0.01 10.73 -12.95
C LEU A 62 0.92 10.79 -11.73
N PHE A 63 0.43 11.24 -10.59
CA PHE A 63 1.11 11.12 -9.31
C PHE A 63 0.48 10.01 -8.50
N VAL A 64 1.31 9.14 -7.94
CA VAL A 64 0.87 8.03 -7.08
C VAL A 64 1.33 8.28 -5.66
N THR A 65 0.39 8.35 -4.74
CA THR A 65 0.63 8.57 -3.31
C THR A 65 1.27 7.34 -2.66
N HIS A 66 0.74 6.14 -2.91
CA HIS A 66 1.22 4.90 -2.33
C HIS A 66 0.74 3.67 -3.11
N ALA A 67 1.14 2.47 -2.68
CA ALA A 67 1.00 1.23 -3.45
C ALA A 67 -0.25 0.39 -3.14
N HIS A 68 -1.25 0.92 -2.44
CA HIS A 68 -2.51 0.18 -2.25
C HIS A 68 -3.34 0.16 -3.53
N ILE A 69 -4.04 -0.96 -3.75
CA ILE A 69 -4.72 -1.25 -5.01
C ILE A 69 -5.85 -0.24 -5.33
N ASP A 70 -6.49 0.32 -4.32
CA ASP A 70 -7.47 1.40 -4.44
C ASP A 70 -6.87 2.78 -4.70
N HIS A 71 -5.55 2.87 -4.89
CA HIS A 71 -4.81 4.03 -5.40
C HIS A 71 -4.07 3.74 -6.71
N ILE A 72 -3.71 2.49 -7.01
CA ILE A 72 -2.89 2.14 -8.20
C ILE A 72 -3.58 1.21 -9.19
N GLY A 73 -4.65 0.54 -8.79
CA GLY A 73 -5.12 -0.68 -9.45
C GLY A 73 -5.65 -0.46 -10.87
N LEU A 74 -6.03 0.76 -11.25
CA LEU A 74 -6.45 1.11 -12.61
C LEU A 74 -5.33 1.71 -13.48
N ILE A 75 -4.10 1.82 -12.98
CA ILE A 75 -2.97 2.38 -13.75
C ILE A 75 -2.71 1.59 -15.04
N PRO A 76 -2.66 0.24 -15.06
CA PRO A 76 -2.48 -0.49 -16.32
C PRO A 76 -3.64 -0.28 -17.30
N LYS A 77 -4.88 -0.21 -16.80
CA LYS A 77 -6.05 0.12 -17.63
C LYS A 77 -5.96 1.54 -18.21
N LEU A 78 -5.49 2.51 -17.43
CA LEU A 78 -5.26 3.88 -17.89
C LEU A 78 -4.28 3.90 -19.09
N CYS A 79 -3.22 3.09 -19.02
CA CYS A 79 -2.28 2.90 -20.13
C CYS A 79 -2.90 2.18 -21.33
N LYS A 80 -3.69 1.11 -21.10
CA LYS A 80 -4.49 0.40 -22.12
C LYS A 80 -5.38 1.37 -22.90
N ASP A 81 -6.04 2.29 -22.19
CA ASP A 81 -7.00 3.26 -22.74
C ASP A 81 -6.34 4.49 -23.39
N GLY A 82 -5.00 4.58 -23.36
CA GLY A 82 -4.24 5.52 -24.19
C GLY A 82 -3.40 6.55 -23.44
N PHE A 83 -3.29 6.49 -22.11
CA PHE A 83 -2.34 7.33 -21.37
C PHE A 83 -0.90 7.03 -21.79
N ARG A 84 -0.13 8.09 -22.06
CA ARG A 84 1.29 8.04 -22.44
C ARG A 84 2.14 9.04 -21.66
N GLY A 85 1.57 9.66 -20.63
CA GLY A 85 2.26 10.61 -19.77
C GLY A 85 3.26 9.93 -18.83
N THR A 86 3.81 10.68 -17.89
CA THR A 86 4.77 10.14 -16.91
C THR A 86 4.11 9.88 -15.56
N ILE A 87 4.48 8.79 -14.90
CA ILE A 87 3.98 8.40 -13.58
C ILE A 87 5.03 8.75 -12.53
N PHE A 88 4.70 9.60 -11.57
CA PHE A 88 5.60 10.07 -10.51
C PHE A 88 5.22 9.45 -9.17
N THR A 89 6.21 8.90 -8.47
CA THR A 89 6.02 8.31 -7.14
C THR A 89 7.35 8.21 -6.40
N THR A 90 7.39 7.60 -5.23
CA THR A 90 8.63 7.35 -4.48
C THR A 90 9.30 6.03 -4.91
N PRO A 91 10.61 5.86 -4.70
CA PRO A 91 11.30 4.61 -4.99
C PRO A 91 10.65 3.35 -4.39
N PRO A 92 10.27 3.32 -3.08
CA PRO A 92 9.65 2.12 -2.53
C PRO A 92 8.24 1.87 -3.09
N THR A 93 7.45 2.93 -3.32
CA THR A 93 6.13 2.80 -3.92
C THR A 93 6.20 2.24 -5.34
N LYS A 94 7.21 2.58 -6.14
CA LYS A 94 7.42 1.96 -7.46
C LYS A 94 7.57 0.43 -7.35
N ASP A 95 8.43 -0.05 -6.45
CA ASP A 95 8.70 -1.48 -6.32
C ASP A 95 7.48 -2.24 -5.76
N LEU A 96 6.82 -1.67 -4.75
CA LEU A 96 5.59 -2.23 -4.18
C LEU A 96 4.44 -2.23 -5.19
N MET A 97 4.29 -1.15 -5.97
CA MET A 97 3.29 -1.06 -7.03
C MET A 97 3.52 -2.12 -8.10
N ALA A 98 4.77 -2.37 -8.51
CA ALA A 98 5.07 -3.45 -9.45
C ALA A 98 4.68 -4.83 -8.90
N LEU A 99 4.93 -5.07 -7.61
CA LEU A 99 4.54 -6.31 -6.95
C LEU A 99 3.01 -6.47 -6.87
N VAL A 100 2.31 -5.46 -6.35
CA VAL A 100 0.85 -5.48 -6.16
C VAL A 100 0.11 -5.58 -7.50
N LEU A 101 0.53 -4.81 -8.52
CA LEU A 101 -0.11 -4.86 -9.83
C LEU A 101 0.16 -6.16 -10.58
N THR A 102 1.30 -6.82 -10.34
CA THR A 102 1.58 -8.14 -10.90
C THR A 102 0.63 -9.19 -10.32
N ASP A 103 0.41 -9.15 -9.01
CA ASP A 103 -0.52 -10.05 -8.32
C ASP A 103 -1.97 -9.85 -8.80
N SER A 104 -2.44 -8.59 -8.84
CA SER A 104 -3.78 -8.29 -9.33
C SER A 104 -3.97 -8.61 -10.82
N CYS A 105 -2.93 -8.45 -11.65
CA CYS A 105 -2.98 -8.86 -13.05
C CYS A 105 -3.27 -10.36 -13.20
N GLN A 106 -2.62 -11.20 -12.39
CA GLN A 106 -2.86 -12.65 -12.40
C GLN A 106 -4.29 -12.97 -11.98
N ILE A 107 -4.81 -12.29 -10.95
CA ILE A 107 -6.19 -12.45 -10.50
C ILE A 107 -7.17 -12.10 -11.64
N PHE A 108 -7.02 -10.93 -12.26
CA PHE A 108 -7.91 -10.50 -13.35
C PHE A 108 -7.82 -11.39 -14.59
N GLU A 109 -6.63 -11.89 -14.94
CA GLU A 109 -6.45 -12.85 -16.04
C GLU A 109 -7.13 -14.19 -15.75
N ASN A 110 -7.03 -14.70 -14.52
CA ASN A 110 -7.70 -15.94 -14.11
C ASN A 110 -9.23 -15.79 -14.10
N GLU A 111 -9.75 -14.71 -13.50
CA GLU A 111 -11.20 -14.42 -13.49
C GLU A 111 -11.77 -14.26 -14.91
N ALA A 112 -11.02 -13.62 -15.81
CA ALA A 112 -11.41 -13.47 -17.21
C ALA A 112 -11.44 -14.81 -17.94
N GLN A 113 -10.51 -15.73 -17.65
CA GLN A 113 -10.54 -17.08 -18.21
C GLN A 113 -11.75 -17.88 -17.73
N GLU A 114 -12.08 -17.83 -16.44
CA GLU A 114 -13.23 -18.52 -15.86
C GLU A 114 -14.55 -18.00 -16.42
N THR A 115 -14.68 -16.68 -16.55
CA THR A 115 -15.90 -16.02 -17.04
C THR A 115 -15.97 -15.90 -18.57
N ARG A 116 -14.90 -16.28 -19.28
CA ARG A 116 -14.71 -16.05 -20.73
C ARG A 116 -14.84 -14.58 -21.14
N GLY A 117 -14.43 -13.68 -20.24
CA GLY A 117 -14.39 -12.23 -20.46
C GLY A 117 -13.00 -11.73 -20.87
N GLU A 118 -12.87 -10.41 -21.01
CA GLU A 118 -11.55 -9.77 -21.05
C GLU A 118 -11.11 -9.38 -19.63
N PRO A 119 -9.82 -9.52 -19.29
CA PRO A 119 -9.32 -9.01 -18.03
C PRO A 119 -9.33 -7.48 -18.04
N LEU A 120 -9.43 -6.88 -16.85
CA LEU A 120 -9.40 -5.43 -16.67
C LEU A 120 -8.16 -4.81 -17.34
N TYR A 121 -7.04 -5.51 -17.22
CA TYR A 121 -5.80 -5.32 -17.95
C TYR A 121 -5.02 -6.63 -17.93
N ASN A 122 -4.09 -6.78 -18.88
CA ASN A 122 -3.22 -7.95 -18.96
C ASN A 122 -1.76 -7.60 -18.66
N ARG A 123 -0.90 -8.62 -18.70
CA ARG A 123 0.54 -8.46 -18.45
C ARG A 123 1.22 -7.43 -19.36
N ILE A 124 0.80 -7.30 -20.62
CA ILE A 124 1.39 -6.32 -21.57
C ILE A 124 1.04 -4.89 -21.13
N ASP A 125 -0.19 -4.66 -20.69
CA ASP A 125 -0.63 -3.35 -20.20
C ASP A 125 0.11 -2.97 -18.91
N LEU A 126 0.29 -3.95 -18.01
CA LEU A 126 1.09 -3.80 -16.80
C LEU A 126 2.54 -3.41 -17.13
N GLU A 127 3.24 -4.21 -17.94
CA GLU A 127 4.64 -3.99 -18.27
C GLU A 127 4.84 -2.60 -18.91
N LYS A 128 3.95 -2.19 -19.81
CA LYS A 128 3.97 -0.82 -20.39
C LYS A 128 3.82 0.25 -19.32
N SER A 129 2.88 0.09 -18.39
CA SER A 129 2.65 1.09 -17.34
C SER A 129 3.90 1.29 -16.46
N LEU A 130 4.62 0.21 -16.13
CA LEU A 130 5.83 0.28 -15.32
C LEU A 130 6.96 1.05 -16.01
N THR A 131 7.02 1.05 -17.35
CA THR A 131 8.04 1.82 -18.09
C THR A 131 7.84 3.34 -18.02
N LEU A 132 6.66 3.82 -17.62
CA LEU A 132 6.33 5.24 -17.53
C LEU A 132 6.71 5.86 -16.17
N ILE A 133 7.23 5.06 -15.23
CA ILE A 133 7.47 5.50 -13.85
C ILE A 133 8.80 6.23 -13.71
N LYS A 134 8.76 7.40 -13.06
CA LYS A 134 9.91 8.11 -12.51
C LYS A 134 9.75 8.28 -11.01
N THR A 135 10.85 8.13 -10.30
CA THR A 135 10.86 8.14 -8.84
C THR A 135 11.54 9.38 -8.30
N PHE A 136 11.01 9.91 -7.20
CA PHE A 136 11.55 11.07 -6.49
C PHE A 136 11.51 10.82 -4.98
N ASP A 137 12.58 11.20 -4.28
CA ASP A 137 12.65 11.10 -2.82
C ASP A 137 11.83 12.18 -2.13
N TYR A 138 11.63 12.02 -0.82
CA TYR A 138 10.92 12.98 0.00
C TYR A 138 11.66 14.32 0.17
N GLY A 139 10.89 15.36 0.49
CA GLY A 139 11.38 16.65 0.98
C GLY A 139 11.98 17.56 -0.09
N LYS A 140 12.32 17.03 -1.28
CA LYS A 140 12.87 17.81 -2.39
C LYS A 140 11.75 18.42 -3.25
N LYS A 141 11.79 19.74 -3.40
CA LYS A 141 10.90 20.46 -4.32
C LYS A 141 11.44 20.35 -5.75
N GLU A 142 10.67 19.73 -6.62
CA GLU A 142 11.02 19.45 -8.01
C GLU A 142 10.19 20.29 -8.97
N LYS A 143 10.77 20.68 -10.11
CA LYS A 143 10.05 21.38 -11.18
C LYS A 143 9.33 20.37 -12.06
N LEU A 144 8.02 20.52 -12.24
CA LEU A 144 7.21 19.72 -13.17
C LEU A 144 7.22 20.36 -14.57
N GLU A 145 6.80 21.62 -14.63
CA GLU A 145 6.65 22.44 -15.84
C GLU A 145 6.99 23.90 -15.48
N ASP A 146 6.88 24.83 -16.43
CA ASP A 146 7.05 26.25 -16.14
C ASP A 146 6.04 26.72 -15.08
N GLU A 147 6.58 27.28 -13.98
CA GLU A 147 5.84 27.74 -12.80
C GLU A 147 5.03 26.66 -12.06
N ILE A 148 5.24 25.37 -12.38
CA ILE A 148 4.61 24.25 -11.69
C ILE A 148 5.67 23.40 -10.99
N TYR A 149 5.49 23.20 -9.69
CA TYR A 149 6.41 22.43 -8.86
C TYR A 149 5.64 21.39 -8.05
N PHE A 150 6.34 20.35 -7.62
CA PHE A 150 5.81 19.35 -6.72
C PHE A 150 6.83 18.96 -5.65
N LYS A 151 6.37 18.30 -4.60
CA LYS A 151 7.21 17.69 -3.56
C LYS A 151 6.44 16.53 -2.94
N PHE A 152 7.11 15.39 -2.78
CA PHE A 152 6.62 14.31 -1.93
C PHE A 152 7.10 14.53 -0.50
N ASN A 153 6.24 14.29 0.48
CA ASN A 153 6.65 14.17 1.89
C ASN A 153 6.11 12.86 2.45
N ASP A 154 6.79 12.32 3.45
CA ASP A 154 6.39 11.05 4.07
C ASP A 154 4.95 11.14 4.63
N ALA A 155 4.07 10.23 4.20
CA ALA A 155 2.71 10.12 4.73
C ALA A 155 2.62 9.19 5.93
N GLY A 156 3.68 8.41 6.24
CA GLY A 156 3.73 7.48 7.36
C GLY A 156 2.74 6.30 7.29
N HIS A 157 2.04 6.13 6.16
CA HIS A 157 0.96 5.14 5.99
C HIS A 157 1.49 3.75 5.65
N MET A 158 2.30 3.68 4.60
CA MET A 158 3.04 2.49 4.22
C MET A 158 4.43 2.89 3.72
N LEU A 159 5.32 1.92 3.53
CA LEU A 159 6.66 2.19 2.98
C LEU A 159 6.59 2.94 1.64
N GLY A 160 7.19 4.13 1.58
CA GLY A 160 7.17 4.99 0.40
C GLY A 160 5.91 5.85 0.22
N SER A 161 4.89 5.71 1.08
CA SER A 161 3.67 6.52 1.01
C SER A 161 3.96 8.03 1.11
N ALA A 162 3.23 8.82 0.34
CA ALA A 162 3.55 10.23 0.19
C ALA A 162 2.34 11.17 0.22
N VAL A 163 2.48 12.23 1.03
CA VAL A 163 1.72 13.47 0.90
C VAL A 163 2.31 14.26 -0.28
N ILE A 164 1.45 14.64 -1.22
CA ILE A 164 1.85 15.39 -2.41
C ILE A 164 1.54 16.87 -2.20
N GLU A 165 2.57 17.71 -2.21
CA GLU A 165 2.42 19.16 -2.36
C GLU A 165 2.60 19.55 -3.83
N LEU A 166 1.67 20.33 -4.38
CA LEU A 166 1.70 20.85 -5.74
C LEU A 166 1.54 22.37 -5.73
N TRP A 167 2.46 23.08 -6.37
CA TRP A 167 2.40 24.53 -6.58
C TRP A 167 2.10 24.82 -8.05
N ALA A 168 1.04 25.56 -8.31
CA ALA A 168 0.69 26.03 -9.65
C ALA A 168 -0.17 27.29 -9.58
N GLU A 169 -0.06 28.17 -10.57
CA GLU A 169 -0.84 29.42 -10.67
C GLU A 169 -0.76 30.27 -9.38
N GLY A 170 0.41 30.31 -8.73
CA GLY A 170 0.64 31.07 -7.50
C GLY A 170 -0.03 30.48 -6.24
N LYS A 171 -0.56 29.26 -6.30
CA LYS A 171 -1.22 28.58 -5.19
C LYS A 171 -0.58 27.23 -4.88
N LYS A 172 -0.78 26.74 -3.66
CA LYS A 172 -0.37 25.42 -3.18
C LYS A 172 -1.59 24.57 -2.83
N ILE A 173 -1.71 23.42 -3.47
CA ILE A 173 -2.66 22.37 -3.13
C ILE A 173 -1.92 21.15 -2.57
N VAL A 174 -2.50 20.51 -1.57
CA VAL A 174 -1.92 19.34 -0.90
C VAL A 174 -2.90 18.18 -0.98
N PHE A 175 -2.41 17.01 -1.37
CA PHE A 175 -3.14 15.75 -1.37
C PHE A 175 -2.49 14.85 -0.33
N SER A 176 -3.23 14.45 0.71
CA SER A 176 -2.66 13.61 1.77
C SER A 176 -2.29 12.21 1.29
N GLY A 177 -3.03 11.68 0.30
CA GLY A 177 -3.16 10.24 0.17
C GLY A 177 -3.80 9.67 1.43
N ASP A 178 -3.42 8.46 1.81
CA ASP A 178 -3.74 7.92 3.12
C ASP A 178 -2.68 8.33 4.14
N LEU A 179 -3.12 8.63 5.36
CA LEU A 179 -2.22 9.07 6.42
C LEU A 179 -1.95 7.97 7.44
N GLY A 180 -0.67 7.80 7.73
CA GLY A 180 -0.21 6.96 8.81
C GLY A 180 -0.78 7.41 10.13
N ASN A 181 -1.39 6.47 10.84
CA ASN A 181 -1.74 6.67 12.23
C ASN A 181 -0.48 6.31 13.05
N ALA A 182 0.17 7.30 13.64
CA ALA A 182 1.45 7.17 14.36
C ALA A 182 1.27 7.08 15.89
N PRO A 183 2.24 6.55 16.66
CA PRO A 183 3.49 5.91 16.21
C PRO A 183 3.25 4.52 15.63
N THR A 184 4.04 4.11 14.64
CA THR A 184 4.09 2.74 14.11
C THR A 184 5.47 2.14 14.35
N PRO A 185 5.62 0.79 14.36
CA PRO A 185 6.92 0.15 14.61
C PRO A 185 7.98 0.49 13.56
N LEU A 186 7.58 0.69 12.30
CA LEU A 186 8.50 0.80 11.16
C LEU A 186 8.62 2.21 10.58
N LEU A 187 7.55 3.00 10.56
CA LEU A 187 7.47 4.21 9.73
C LEU A 187 7.52 5.49 10.57
N ASN A 188 7.95 6.59 9.94
CA ASN A 188 7.91 7.90 10.56
C ASN A 188 6.46 8.39 10.70
N PRO A 189 6.17 9.29 11.66
CA PRO A 189 4.90 10.00 11.64
C PRO A 189 4.75 10.82 10.35
N PRO A 190 3.51 11.05 9.87
CA PRO A 190 3.27 11.88 8.70
C PRO A 190 3.99 13.23 8.81
N ALA A 191 4.60 13.65 7.72
CA ALA A 191 5.32 14.92 7.64
C ALA A 191 4.37 16.10 7.90
N LYS A 192 4.83 17.06 8.69
CA LYS A 192 4.04 18.26 9.01
C LYS A 192 4.02 19.21 7.82
N ILE A 193 2.83 19.48 7.30
CA ILE A 193 2.58 20.49 6.27
C ILE A 193 2.18 21.80 6.97
N THR A 194 2.98 22.86 6.80
CA THR A 194 2.81 24.12 7.55
C THR A 194 1.98 25.17 6.82
N GLU A 195 1.80 25.04 5.51
CA GLU A 195 1.08 25.99 4.66
C GLU A 195 0.40 25.28 3.50
N ALA A 196 -0.77 25.75 3.08
CA ALA A 196 -1.47 25.35 1.86
C ALA A 196 -2.64 26.31 1.61
N ASP A 197 -2.99 26.55 0.34
CA ASP A 197 -4.24 27.23 -0.01
C ASP A 197 -5.43 26.24 0.00
N TYR A 198 -5.16 24.98 -0.36
CA TYR A 198 -6.13 23.89 -0.36
C TYR A 198 -5.50 22.60 0.15
N ILE A 199 -6.25 21.85 0.96
CA ILE A 199 -5.85 20.53 1.44
C ILE A 199 -6.98 19.56 1.10
N LEU A 200 -6.66 18.52 0.34
CA LEU A 200 -7.45 17.31 0.24
C LEU A 200 -6.86 16.30 1.22
N VAL A 201 -7.66 15.95 2.21
CA VAL A 201 -7.30 15.01 3.26
C VAL A 201 -8.27 13.83 3.25
N GLU A 202 -7.74 12.62 3.43
CA GLU A 202 -8.55 11.43 3.65
C GLU A 202 -9.42 11.55 4.93
N SER A 203 -10.42 10.69 5.04
CA SER A 203 -11.35 10.71 6.17
C SER A 203 -11.81 9.31 6.57
N THR A 204 -10.96 8.30 6.41
CA THR A 204 -11.30 6.88 6.65
C THR A 204 -11.83 6.66 8.07
N TYR A 205 -11.23 7.36 9.04
CA TYR A 205 -11.64 7.36 10.44
C TYR A 205 -12.10 8.75 10.91
N GLY A 206 -12.73 9.52 10.03
CA GLY A 206 -13.21 10.87 10.36
C GLY A 206 -14.30 10.92 11.43
N ASP A 207 -14.86 9.77 11.82
CA ASP A 207 -15.96 9.62 12.77
C ASP A 207 -15.53 9.17 14.17
N ARG A 208 -14.27 8.74 14.37
CA ARG A 208 -13.81 8.15 15.63
C ARG A 208 -12.33 8.36 15.92
N LEU A 209 -11.97 8.25 17.19
CA LEU A 209 -10.57 8.16 17.62
C LEU A 209 -10.15 6.69 17.74
N HIS A 210 -8.88 6.41 17.49
CA HIS A 210 -8.30 5.11 17.76
C HIS A 210 -8.02 4.92 19.25
N GLU A 211 -8.06 3.66 19.69
CA GLU A 211 -7.62 3.24 21.02
C GLU A 211 -6.13 3.53 21.24
N ASN A 212 -5.71 3.50 22.51
CA ASN A 212 -4.34 3.77 22.89
C ASN A 212 -3.38 2.75 22.27
N ARG A 213 -2.46 3.24 21.45
CA ARG A 213 -1.53 2.39 20.70
C ARG A 213 -0.54 1.64 21.58
N ASN A 214 -0.25 2.15 22.77
CA ASN A 214 0.63 1.48 23.72
C ASN A 214 0.02 0.15 24.20
N GLU A 215 -1.32 0.04 24.20
CA GLU A 215 -2.04 -1.15 24.65
C GLU A 215 -2.09 -2.23 23.56
N ARG A 216 -1.93 -1.89 22.27
CA ARG A 216 -1.99 -2.86 21.16
C ARG A 216 -0.97 -3.99 21.31
N LYS A 217 0.26 -3.65 21.68
CA LYS A 217 1.34 -4.62 21.87
C LYS A 217 1.04 -5.55 23.04
N GLU A 218 0.51 -5.00 24.14
CA GLU A 218 0.10 -5.78 25.31
C GLU A 218 -1.08 -6.71 24.98
N MET A 219 -2.04 -6.25 24.18
CA MET A 219 -3.13 -7.09 23.69
C MET A 219 -2.63 -8.24 22.82
N LEU A 220 -1.66 -7.97 21.92
CA LEU A 220 -1.04 -9.01 21.09
C LEU A 220 -0.25 -10.03 21.92
N GLU A 221 0.52 -9.57 22.90
CA GLU A 221 1.22 -10.43 23.85
C GLU A 221 0.25 -11.32 24.63
N ASN A 222 -0.79 -10.73 25.23
CA ASN A 222 -1.79 -11.44 26.02
C ASN A 222 -2.49 -12.54 25.21
N ILE A 223 -2.91 -12.25 23.97
CA ILE A 223 -3.59 -13.27 23.14
C ILE A 223 -2.64 -14.39 22.70
N ILE A 224 -1.35 -14.09 22.49
CA ILE A 224 -0.33 -15.10 22.19
C ILE A 224 -0.11 -16.01 23.41
N GLU A 225 0.04 -15.44 24.60
CA GLU A 225 0.21 -16.20 25.84
C GLU A 225 -1.01 -17.07 26.16
N GLU A 226 -2.21 -16.51 26.03
CA GLU A 226 -3.46 -17.24 26.22
C GLU A 226 -3.54 -18.42 25.24
N THR A 227 -3.30 -18.17 23.95
CA THR A 227 -3.32 -19.21 22.92
C THR A 227 -2.28 -20.30 23.20
N HIS A 228 -1.08 -19.90 23.61
CA HIS A 228 -0.01 -20.82 23.97
C HIS A 228 -0.41 -21.71 25.16
N SER A 229 -0.98 -21.12 26.22
CA SER A 229 -1.41 -21.84 27.43
C SER A 229 -2.48 -22.91 27.15
N HIS A 230 -3.37 -22.64 26.19
CA HIS A 230 -4.39 -23.56 25.73
C HIS A 230 -3.92 -24.56 24.68
N LYS A 231 -2.64 -24.51 24.26
CA LYS A 231 -2.10 -25.29 23.14
C LYS A 231 -2.96 -25.09 21.88
N GLY A 232 -3.33 -23.84 21.60
CA GLY A 232 -4.16 -23.43 20.47
C GLY A 232 -3.36 -22.95 19.26
N VAL A 233 -4.07 -22.54 18.21
CA VAL A 233 -3.50 -21.92 17.01
C VAL A 233 -4.00 -20.48 16.94
N LEU A 234 -3.07 -19.51 16.91
CA LEU A 234 -3.43 -18.11 16.69
C LEU A 234 -3.39 -17.82 15.19
N MET A 235 -4.56 -17.58 14.60
CA MET A 235 -4.69 -17.22 13.19
C MET A 235 -4.86 -15.72 13.06
N ILE A 236 -4.04 -15.10 12.22
CA ILE A 236 -4.03 -13.66 12.00
C ILE A 236 -4.21 -13.39 10.50
N PRO A 237 -5.44 -13.14 10.04
CA PRO A 237 -5.69 -12.63 8.71
C PRO A 237 -5.00 -11.26 8.57
N ALA A 238 -4.10 -11.12 7.60
CA ALA A 238 -3.39 -9.86 7.38
C ALA A 238 -3.23 -9.52 5.89
N PHE A 239 -3.25 -8.23 5.58
CA PHE A 239 -2.83 -7.76 4.27
C PHE A 239 -1.33 -8.02 4.08
N ALA A 240 -0.97 -8.49 2.89
CA ALA A 240 0.38 -8.94 2.58
C ALA A 240 1.42 -7.81 2.59
N VAL A 241 0.98 -6.59 2.27
CA VAL A 241 1.81 -5.39 2.24
C VAL A 241 1.40 -4.49 3.40
N GLU A 242 2.39 -3.86 4.05
CA GLU A 242 2.25 -3.03 5.25
C GLU A 242 1.92 -3.84 6.51
N ARG A 243 0.66 -4.28 6.68
CA ARG A 243 0.20 -4.84 7.97
C ARG A 243 0.99 -6.06 8.42
N THR A 244 1.35 -6.95 7.50
CA THR A 244 2.20 -8.11 7.81
C THR A 244 3.60 -7.68 8.27
N GLN A 245 4.19 -6.65 7.66
CA GLN A 245 5.53 -6.17 8.03
C GLN A 245 5.52 -5.46 9.39
N GLU A 246 4.48 -4.69 9.71
CA GLU A 246 4.31 -4.13 11.06
C GLU A 246 4.23 -5.24 12.12
N LEU A 247 3.39 -6.26 11.88
CA LEU A 247 3.24 -7.41 12.79
C LEU A 247 4.56 -8.18 12.96
N LEU A 248 5.32 -8.35 11.89
CA LEU A 248 6.65 -8.98 11.97
C LEU A 248 7.59 -8.19 12.87
N CYS A 249 7.59 -6.86 12.79
CA CYS A 249 8.42 -6.01 13.64
C CYS A 249 8.00 -6.10 15.12
N GLU A 250 6.69 -6.11 15.41
CA GLU A 250 6.19 -6.27 16.78
C GLU A 250 6.50 -7.66 17.35
N LEU A 251 6.28 -8.71 16.56
CA LEU A 251 6.61 -10.08 16.95
C LEU A 251 8.11 -10.27 17.18
N ASN A 252 8.94 -9.69 16.31
CA ASN A 252 10.40 -9.69 16.49
C ASN A 252 10.77 -9.11 17.87
N GLU A 253 10.23 -7.94 18.21
CA GLU A 253 10.49 -7.33 19.51
C GLU A 253 10.00 -8.19 20.68
N LEU A 254 8.81 -8.79 20.58
CA LEU A 254 8.27 -9.67 21.63
C LEU A 254 9.13 -10.94 21.81
N VAL A 255 9.59 -11.55 20.72
CA VAL A 255 10.41 -12.77 20.75
C VAL A 255 11.81 -12.47 21.29
N GLU A 256 12.48 -11.44 20.78
CA GLU A 256 13.86 -11.09 21.14
C GLU A 256 13.97 -10.60 22.59
N ASN A 257 12.91 -9.98 23.14
CA ASN A 257 12.85 -9.58 24.55
C ASN A 257 12.25 -10.65 25.48
N HIS A 258 12.01 -11.88 24.99
CA HIS A 258 11.42 -12.98 25.75
C HIS A 258 10.08 -12.64 26.42
N ARG A 259 9.29 -11.78 25.78
CA ARG A 259 7.95 -11.37 26.24
C ARG A 259 6.86 -12.36 25.89
N ILE A 260 7.08 -13.17 24.85
CA ILE A 260 6.20 -14.28 24.50
C ILE A 260 6.95 -15.62 24.53
N PRO A 261 6.25 -16.74 24.75
CA PRO A 261 6.83 -18.07 24.65
C PRO A 261 7.47 -18.33 23.29
N GLN A 262 8.45 -19.23 23.23
CA GLN A 262 9.00 -19.69 21.94
C GLN A 262 8.01 -20.64 21.27
N LEU A 263 7.47 -20.25 20.12
CA LEU A 263 6.57 -21.07 19.31
C LEU A 263 6.81 -20.86 17.81
N PRO A 264 6.43 -21.82 16.95
CA PRO A 264 6.47 -21.63 15.51
C PRO A 264 5.53 -20.52 15.04
N ILE A 265 6.03 -19.62 14.19
CA ILE A 265 5.30 -18.49 13.61
C ILE A 265 5.43 -18.58 12.08
N PHE A 266 4.31 -18.69 11.37
CA PHE A 266 4.29 -18.88 9.92
C PHE A 266 3.75 -17.64 9.21
N ILE A 267 4.46 -17.18 8.18
CA ILE A 267 3.93 -16.24 7.17
C ILE A 267 3.56 -17.04 5.93
N ASP A 268 2.28 -17.34 5.78
CA ASP A 268 1.75 -18.08 4.62
C ASP A 268 1.16 -17.13 3.56
N SER A 269 2.06 -16.37 2.95
CA SER A 269 1.71 -15.43 1.89
C SER A 269 2.94 -15.14 1.01
N PRO A 270 3.03 -15.69 -0.22
CA PRO A 270 4.13 -15.41 -1.14
C PRO A 270 4.26 -13.93 -1.46
N LEU A 271 3.12 -13.23 -1.51
CA LEU A 271 3.08 -11.79 -1.70
C LEU A 271 3.72 -11.06 -0.51
N ALA A 272 3.45 -11.50 0.73
CA ALA A 272 4.05 -10.88 1.91
C ALA A 272 5.55 -11.16 2.02
N VAL A 273 6.01 -12.35 1.61
CA VAL A 273 7.44 -12.68 1.52
C VAL A 273 8.14 -11.70 0.59
N LYS A 274 7.63 -11.54 -0.64
CA LYS A 274 8.19 -10.61 -1.64
C LYS A 274 8.12 -9.16 -1.20
N ALA A 275 7.03 -8.75 -0.55
CA ALA A 275 6.90 -7.40 0.00
C ALA A 275 7.95 -7.15 1.09
N THR A 276 8.20 -8.12 1.96
CA THR A 276 9.22 -8.03 3.02
C THR A 276 10.62 -7.87 2.43
N GLU A 277 10.94 -8.56 1.34
CA GLU A 277 12.20 -8.36 0.62
C GLU A 277 12.32 -6.96 -0.02
N ILE A 278 11.21 -6.33 -0.40
CA ILE A 278 11.21 -4.93 -0.82
C ILE A 278 11.46 -4.01 0.38
N TYR A 279 10.84 -4.26 1.53
CA TYR A 279 11.06 -3.49 2.76
C TYR A 279 12.54 -3.46 3.16
N LYS A 280 13.23 -4.59 3.07
CA LYS A 280 14.67 -4.70 3.35
C LYS A 280 15.57 -3.84 2.45
N LYS A 281 15.10 -3.43 1.25
CA LYS A 281 15.87 -2.59 0.33
C LYS A 281 15.86 -1.10 0.69
N TYR A 282 14.91 -0.66 1.52
CA TYR A 282 14.67 0.75 1.79
C TYR A 282 14.75 1.11 3.29
N PRO A 283 15.86 0.80 3.99
CA PRO A 283 16.00 1.11 5.41
C PRO A 283 15.95 2.62 5.69
N ASP A 284 16.36 3.46 4.75
CA ASP A 284 16.36 4.93 4.88
C ASP A 284 14.95 5.53 4.97
N TYR A 285 13.91 4.74 4.63
CA TYR A 285 12.50 5.14 4.73
C TYR A 285 11.86 4.71 6.06
N PHE A 286 12.59 4.03 6.94
CA PHE A 286 12.10 3.66 8.26
C PHE A 286 12.29 4.79 9.27
N ASN A 287 11.59 4.66 10.40
CA ASN A 287 11.79 5.55 11.53
C ASN A 287 13.17 5.34 12.19
N LYS A 288 13.54 6.28 13.04
CA LYS A 288 14.84 6.26 13.73
C LYS A 288 15.02 5.07 14.67
N GLU A 289 13.94 4.48 15.18
CA GLU A 289 13.98 3.36 16.12
C GLU A 289 14.30 2.06 15.37
N ALA A 290 13.56 1.78 14.30
CA ALA A 290 13.84 0.69 13.37
C ALA A 290 15.24 0.83 12.73
N GLY A 291 15.62 2.04 12.32
CA GLY A 291 16.95 2.32 11.76
C GLY A 291 18.09 1.95 12.72
N LYS A 292 17.99 2.31 14.00
CA LYS A 292 19.00 1.95 15.02
C LYS A 292 19.12 0.44 15.22
N LEU A 293 18.00 -0.28 15.21
CA LEU A 293 18.01 -1.74 15.33
C LEU A 293 18.76 -2.38 14.15
N ILE A 294 18.47 -1.93 12.93
CA ILE A 294 19.17 -2.39 11.72
C ILE A 294 20.67 -2.07 11.79
N GLU A 295 21.04 -0.84 12.17
CA GLU A 295 22.44 -0.42 12.33
C GLU A 295 23.20 -1.27 13.37
N SER A 296 22.51 -1.72 14.42
CA SER A 296 23.06 -2.63 15.43
C SER A 296 23.16 -4.10 14.98
N GLY A 297 22.78 -4.41 13.73
CA GLY A 297 22.88 -5.74 13.13
C GLY A 297 21.65 -6.63 13.35
N HIS A 298 20.55 -6.09 13.89
CA HIS A 298 19.30 -6.83 14.03
C HIS A 298 18.52 -6.85 12.70
N ASP A 299 18.07 -8.03 12.28
CA ASP A 299 17.15 -8.18 11.16
C ASP A 299 15.71 -8.13 11.68
N LEU A 300 15.02 -7.01 11.42
CA LEU A 300 13.63 -6.76 11.90
C LEU A 300 12.62 -7.81 11.40
N PHE A 301 12.97 -8.56 10.36
CA PHE A 301 12.09 -9.52 9.71
C PHE A 301 12.61 -10.96 9.84
N ARG A 302 13.50 -11.21 10.80
CA ARG A 302 14.04 -12.55 11.07
C ARG A 302 14.32 -12.75 12.56
N PHE A 303 13.52 -13.61 13.18
CA PHE A 303 13.63 -14.00 14.59
C PHE A 303 13.39 -15.49 14.79
N SER A 304 13.70 -15.98 15.99
CA SER A 304 13.48 -17.37 16.36
C SER A 304 12.02 -17.79 16.18
N GLY A 305 11.80 -18.94 15.56
CA GLY A 305 10.47 -19.50 15.31
C GLY A 305 9.78 -19.02 14.02
N LEU A 306 10.24 -17.95 13.39
CA LEU A 306 9.67 -17.42 12.15
C LEU A 306 9.97 -18.30 10.93
N LYS A 307 8.95 -18.60 10.14
CA LYS A 307 9.03 -19.36 8.89
C LYS A 307 8.21 -18.69 7.79
N TYR A 308 8.88 -18.35 6.70
CA TYR A 308 8.23 -17.87 5.48
C TYR A 308 7.78 -19.04 4.62
N THR A 309 6.58 -18.97 4.07
CA THR A 309 5.98 -20.04 3.27
C THR A 309 5.53 -19.49 1.91
N GLU A 310 6.23 -19.93 0.86
CA GLU A 310 5.94 -19.55 -0.52
C GLU A 310 5.17 -20.65 -1.26
N GLU A 311 5.59 -21.91 -1.10
CA GLU A 311 5.03 -23.03 -1.86
C GLU A 311 3.71 -23.54 -1.26
N VAL A 312 2.83 -24.03 -2.14
CA VAL A 312 1.50 -24.54 -1.76
C VAL A 312 1.62 -25.79 -0.88
N GLU A 313 2.60 -26.67 -1.13
CA GLU A 313 2.79 -27.87 -0.32
C GLU A 313 3.31 -27.56 1.08
N ASP A 314 4.14 -26.51 1.22
CA ASP A 314 4.60 -26.05 2.52
C ASP A 314 3.44 -25.44 3.32
N SER A 315 2.57 -24.66 2.67
CA SER A 315 1.32 -24.15 3.28
C SER A 315 0.46 -25.29 3.83
N LYS A 316 0.25 -26.36 3.05
CA LYS A 316 -0.47 -27.56 3.50
C LYS A 316 0.21 -28.25 4.69
N ALA A 317 1.53 -28.25 4.73
CA ALA A 317 2.29 -28.87 5.81
C ALA A 317 2.12 -28.13 7.15
N ILE A 318 1.82 -26.81 7.14
CA ILE A 318 1.58 -26.02 8.36
C ILE A 318 0.47 -26.65 9.20
N ASN A 319 -0.62 -27.12 8.59
CA ASN A 319 -1.76 -27.72 9.30
C ASN A 319 -1.38 -29.00 10.06
N ARG A 320 -0.31 -29.70 9.66
CA ARG A 320 0.18 -30.92 10.31
C ARG A 320 1.09 -30.66 11.50
N ILE A 321 1.56 -29.42 11.67
CA ILE A 321 2.42 -29.02 12.79
C ILE A 321 1.55 -28.87 14.04
N MET A 322 1.93 -29.56 15.11
CA MET A 322 1.19 -29.56 16.38
C MET A 322 1.19 -28.16 17.01
N PRO A 323 0.07 -27.72 17.58
CA PRO A 323 -0.01 -26.52 18.41
C PRO A 323 0.91 -26.59 19.66
N PRO A 324 1.30 -25.44 20.26
CA PRO A 324 0.90 -24.08 19.90
C PRO A 324 1.68 -23.50 18.71
N LYS A 325 1.03 -22.68 17.88
CA LYS A 325 1.63 -21.98 16.72
C LYS A 325 0.86 -20.72 16.32
N ILE A 326 1.51 -19.81 15.60
CA ILE A 326 0.88 -18.62 14.98
C ILE A 326 0.91 -18.79 13.46
N ILE A 327 -0.20 -18.47 12.79
CA ILE A 327 -0.30 -18.44 11.33
C ILE A 327 -0.78 -17.05 10.90
N ILE A 328 0.04 -16.34 10.13
CA ILE A 328 -0.31 -15.08 9.49
C ILE A 328 -0.48 -15.35 7.99
N ALA A 329 -1.66 -15.11 7.45
CA ALA A 329 -1.96 -15.38 6.05
C ALA A 329 -2.94 -14.36 5.47
N GLY A 330 -2.90 -14.19 4.15
CA GLY A 330 -3.89 -13.38 3.43
C GLY A 330 -5.13 -14.20 3.05
N SER A 331 -6.28 -13.57 2.78
CA SER A 331 -6.49 -12.11 2.70
C SER A 331 -6.79 -11.48 4.07
N GLY A 332 -6.42 -10.20 4.24
CA GLY A 332 -6.56 -9.50 5.52
C GLY A 332 -7.98 -9.32 6.05
N MET A 333 -8.99 -9.63 5.23
CA MET A 333 -10.41 -9.56 5.60
C MET A 333 -11.08 -10.95 5.66
N SER A 334 -10.31 -12.04 5.57
CA SER A 334 -10.83 -13.42 5.51
C SER A 334 -11.91 -13.63 4.45
N VAL A 335 -11.74 -13.00 3.28
CA VAL A 335 -12.67 -13.15 2.13
C VAL A 335 -12.12 -14.07 1.05
N GLY A 336 -10.88 -14.51 1.18
CA GLY A 336 -10.16 -15.31 0.19
C GLY A 336 -8.73 -15.60 0.62
N GLY A 337 -7.94 -16.20 -0.27
CA GLY A 337 -6.52 -16.49 -0.02
C GLY A 337 -6.29 -17.72 0.88
N ARG A 338 -5.04 -17.85 1.37
CA ARG A 338 -4.59 -19.01 2.13
C ARG A 338 -5.12 -19.06 3.56
N ILE A 339 -5.57 -17.93 4.13
CA ILE A 339 -6.14 -17.89 5.48
C ILE A 339 -7.36 -18.81 5.61
N LEU A 340 -8.21 -18.89 4.58
CA LEU A 340 -9.37 -19.78 4.53
C LEU A 340 -9.02 -21.28 4.54
N PHE A 341 -7.76 -21.63 4.27
CA PHE A 341 -7.29 -23.01 4.35
C PHE A 341 -6.83 -23.40 5.78
N HIS A 342 -6.68 -22.40 6.65
CA HIS A 342 -6.27 -22.59 8.05
C HIS A 342 -7.43 -22.42 9.03
N GLU A 343 -8.40 -21.57 8.71
CA GLU A 343 -9.71 -21.46 9.38
C GLU A 343 -10.51 -22.78 9.27
#